data_AF-A0A174FES3-F1
#
_entry.id   AF-A0A174FES3-F1
#
_cell.length_a   1.000
_cell.length_b   1.000
_cell.length_c   1.000
_cell.angle_alpha   90.00
_cell.angle_beta   90.00
_cell.angle_gamma   90.00
#
_symmetry.space_group_name_H-M   'P 1'
#
loop_
_entity.id
_entity.type
_entity.pdbx_description
1 polymer ?
#
loop_
_entity_poly.entity_id
_entity_poly.type
_entity_poly.pdbx_seq_one_letter_code
_entity_poly.pdbx_strand_id
1 'polypeptide(L)' 'MVTVTKKDLVALGYGNSFATDIIRLAKIRMVEKGYPFYSSRKLDRVPAKAVEELLGIALDGDAAGRAPEKGVKTNGKRPN' A
#
# COMPACT_ATOMS: atom_id res chain seq x y z
N MET A 1 4.85 11.89 13.77
CA MET A 1 4.05 10.88 13.05
C MET A 1 4.62 10.74 11.65
N VAL A 2 5.22 9.60 11.31
CA VAL A 2 5.85 9.41 9.99
C VAL A 2 4.79 8.90 9.01
N THR A 3 4.56 9.66 7.94
CA THR A 3 3.67 9.29 6.84
C THR A 3 4.49 9.07 5.58
N VAL A 4 4.09 8.09 4.80
CA VAL A 4 4.75 7.71 3.55
C VAL A 4 3.82 8.09 2.40
N THR A 5 4.38 8.77 1.41
CA THR A 5 3.73 9.05 0.14
C THR A 5 4.27 8.13 -0.94
N LYS A 6 3.57 8.08 -2.07
CA LYS A 6 4.06 7.37 -3.26
C LYS A 6 5.48 7.81 -3.65
N LYS A 7 5.78 9.12 -3.54
CA LYS A 7 7.10 9.66 -3.90
C LYS A 7 8.19 9.14 -2.97
N ASP A 8 7.90 9.00 -1.68
CA ASP A 8 8.85 8.45 -0.72
C ASP A 8 9.16 6.98 -1.03
N LEU A 9 8.14 6.19 -1.39
CA LEU A 9 8.34 4.80 -1.82
C LEU A 9 9.19 4.71 -3.09
N VAL A 10 8.96 5.60 -4.06
CA VAL A 10 9.80 5.66 -5.28
C VAL A 10 11.23 6.08 -4.94
N ALA A 11 11.42 7.05 -4.04
CA ALA A 11 12.74 7.47 -3.57
C ALA A 11 13.49 6.36 -2.81
N LEU A 12 12.75 5.47 -2.13
CA LEU A 12 13.28 4.25 -1.50
C LEU A 12 13.66 3.16 -2.50
N GLY A 13 13.41 3.35 -3.81
CA GLY A 13 13.73 2.39 -4.86
C GLY A 13 12.59 1.42 -5.21
N TYR A 14 11.39 1.59 -4.64
CA TYR A 14 10.23 0.82 -5.08
C TYR A 14 9.73 1.30 -6.45
N GLY A 15 9.44 0.36 -7.35
CA GLY A 15 8.89 0.67 -8.67
C GLY A 15 7.58 1.46 -8.58
N ASN A 16 7.33 2.35 -9.55
CA ASN A 16 6.17 3.26 -9.54
C ASN A 16 4.82 2.53 -9.41
N SER A 17 4.70 1.33 -9.99
CA SER A 17 3.54 0.44 -9.85
C SER A 17 3.44 -0.08 -8.42
N PHE A 18 4.53 -0.66 -7.90
CA PHE A 18 4.60 -1.22 -6.55
C PHE A 18 4.32 -0.18 -5.47
N ALA A 19 4.86 1.03 -5.61
CA ALA A 19 4.56 2.16 -4.74
C ALA A 19 3.06 2.50 -4.73
N THR A 20 2.39 2.42 -5.89
CA THR A 20 0.95 2.68 -6.00
C THR A 20 0.14 1.57 -5.30
N ASP A 21 0.54 0.31 -5.49
CA ASP A 21 -0.09 -0.84 -4.84
C ASP A 21 0.08 -0.80 -3.32
N ILE A 22 1.27 -0.46 -2.81
CA ILE A 22 1.52 -0.26 -1.38
C ILE A 22 0.56 0.78 -0.80
N ILE A 23 0.45 1.95 -1.41
CA ILE A 23 -0.46 3.00 -0.93
C ILE A 23 -1.91 2.51 -0.93
N ARG A 24 -2.32 1.79 -1.97
CA ARG A 24 -3.68 1.24 -2.08
C ARG A 24 -3.97 0.22 -0.98
N LEU A 25 -3.06 -0.73 -0.78
CA LEU A 25 -3.21 -1.79 0.20
C LEU A 25 -3.13 -1.25 1.64
N ALA A 26 -2.24 -0.30 1.91
CA ALA A 26 -2.13 0.35 3.21
C ALA A 26 -3.42 1.11 3.59
N LYS A 27 -4.08 1.76 2.62
CA LYS A 27 -5.39 2.38 2.84
C LYS A 27 -6.45 1.36 3.24
N ILE A 28 -6.55 0.25 2.51
CA ILE A 28 -7.51 -0.82 2.81
C ILE A 28 -7.29 -1.32 4.23
N ARG A 29 -6.03 -1.58 4.61
CA ARG A 29 -5.67 -2.03 5.96
C ARG A 29 -6.05 -1.02 7.04
N MET A 30 -5.89 0.28 6.77
CA MET A 30 -6.32 1.33 7.70
C MET A 30 -7.85 1.40 7.84
N VAL A 31 -8.59 1.18 6.75
CA VAL A 31 -10.06 1.11 6.81
C VAL A 31 -10.52 -0.12 7.60
N GLU A 32 -9.90 -1.27 7.39
CA GLU A 32 -10.16 -2.50 8.17
C GLU A 32 -9.92 -2.32 9.67
N LYS A 33 -8.91 -1.53 10.04
CA LYS A 33 -8.61 -1.17 11.43
C LYS A 33 -9.64 -0.23 12.06
N GLY A 34 -10.65 0.23 11.32
CA GLY A 34 -11.67 1.14 11.81
C GLY A 34 -11.38 2.62 11.54
N TYR A 35 -10.45 2.94 10.63
CA TYR A 35 -10.18 4.32 10.21
C TYR A 35 -10.79 4.60 8.82
N PRO A 36 -12.09 4.95 8.73
CA PRO A 36 -12.78 5.19 7.46
C PRO A 36 -12.21 6.38 6.67
N PHE A 37 -11.47 7.28 7.35
CA PHE A 37 -10.78 8.42 6.75
C PHE A 37 -9.88 8.03 5.56
N TYR A 38 -9.26 6.84 5.62
CA TYR A 38 -8.34 6.36 4.58
C TYR A 38 -9.04 5.74 3.36
N SER A 39 -10.37 5.62 3.37
CA SER A 39 -11.16 5.13 2.24
C SER A 39 -11.19 6.13 1.08
N SER A 40 -10.90 7.42 1.34
CA SER A 40 -10.98 8.47 0.32
C SER A 40 -9.88 8.37 -0.76
N ARG A 41 -10.30 8.51 -2.03
CA ARG A 41 -9.40 8.51 -3.19
C ARG A 41 -8.41 9.68 -3.21
N LYS A 42 -8.74 10.81 -2.57
CA LYS A 42 -7.92 12.04 -2.59
C LYS A 42 -6.71 12.01 -1.62
N LEU A 43 -6.58 10.97 -0.80
CA LEU A 43 -5.56 10.92 0.24
C LEU A 43 -4.33 10.14 -0.25
N ASP A 44 -3.28 10.80 -0.75
CA ASP A 44 -2.09 10.10 -1.28
C ASP A 44 -1.02 9.76 -0.23
N ARG A 45 -1.40 9.79 1.04
CA ARG A 45 -0.52 9.61 2.20
C ARG A 45 -1.09 8.58 3.17
N VAL A 46 -0.23 7.66 3.60
CA VAL A 46 -0.56 6.60 4.55
C VAL A 46 0.48 6.58 5.67
N PRO A 47 0.16 6.13 6.89
CA PRO A 47 1.15 6.03 7.95
C PRO A 47 2.18 4.93 7.63
N ALA A 48 3.45 5.17 7.97
CA ALA A 48 4.53 4.18 7.80
C ALA A 48 4.19 2.85 8.48
N LYS A 49 3.57 2.92 9.67
CA LYS A 49 3.11 1.74 10.42
C LYS A 49 2.19 0.81 9.63
N ALA A 50 1.33 1.36 8.76
CA ALA A 50 0.46 0.54 7.90
C ALA A 50 1.23 -0.08 6.72
N VAL A 51 2.28 0.59 6.25
CA VAL A 51 3.16 0.09 5.19
C VAL A 51 4.07 -1.03 5.70
N GLU A 52 4.62 -0.89 6.91
CA GLU A 52 5.42 -1.92 7.58
C GLU A 52 4.58 -3.19 7.82
N GLU A 53 3.38 -3.04 8.39
CA GLU A 53 2.46 -4.18 8.56
C GLU A 53 2.03 -4.82 7.24
N LEU A 54 1.92 -4.03 6.17
CA LEU A 54 1.52 -4.53 4.86
C LEU A 54 2.64 -5.35 4.21
N LEU A 55 3.86 -4.81 4.23
CA LEU A 55 4.99 -5.46 3.59
C LEU A 55 5.41 -6.74 4.33
N GLY A 56 4.95 -6.94 5.57
CA GLY A 56 5.17 -8.17 6.33
C GLY A 56 6.65 -8.42 6.68
N ILE A 57 7.53 -7.49 6.32
CA ILE A 57 8.88 -7.38 6.80
C ILE A 57 8.81 -6.70 8.17
N ALA A 58 8.82 -7.51 9.22
CA ALA A 58 9.66 -7.13 10.34
C ALA A 58 11.08 -7.06 9.77
N LEU A 59 11.87 -6.05 10.16
CA LEU A 59 13.31 -6.02 9.86
C LEU A 59 14.06 -7.25 10.43
N ASP A 60 13.35 -8.13 11.14
CA ASP A 60 13.79 -9.42 11.63
C ASP A 60 13.31 -10.56 10.70
N GLY A 61 14.02 -10.70 9.58
CA GLY A 61 14.58 -11.98 9.13
C GLY A 61 13.75 -13.23 8.84
N ASP A 62 12.44 -13.34 9.08
CA ASP A 62 11.75 -14.63 8.90
C ASP A 62 10.59 -14.59 7.89
N ALA A 63 10.95 -15.00 6.67
CA ALA A 63 10.05 -15.21 5.56
C ALA A 63 9.23 -16.50 5.74
N ALA A 64 7.95 -16.37 6.07
CA ALA A 64 6.98 -17.45 5.92
C ALA A 64 5.72 -16.97 5.19
N GLY A 65 5.78 -17.01 3.86
CA GLY A 65 4.65 -17.44 3.03
C GLY A 65 3.35 -16.64 3.09
N ARG A 66 3.32 -15.46 2.48
CA ARG A 66 2.10 -15.04 1.75
C ARG A 66 2.44 -14.22 0.52
N ALA A 67 2.72 -14.92 -0.57
CA ALA A 67 2.52 -14.35 -1.89
C ALA A 67 1.03 -13.96 -2.02
N PRO A 68 0.66 -12.71 -2.33
CA PRO A 68 -0.64 -12.47 -2.92
C PRO A 68 -0.59 -12.98 -4.37
N GLU A 69 -0.83 -14.28 -4.54
CA GLU A 69 -1.36 -14.78 -5.81
C GLU A 69 -2.73 -14.14 -6.01
N LYS A 70 -2.81 -13.18 -6.94
CA LYS A 70 -3.73 -13.21 -8.08
C LYS A 70 -3.66 -11.89 -8.84
N GLY A 71 -3.41 -12.01 -10.14
CA GLY A 71 -3.36 -10.89 -11.06
C GLY A 71 -4.55 -9.96 -10.94
N VAL A 72 -4.27 -8.66 -10.76
CA VAL A 72 -5.25 -7.63 -11.06
C VAL A 72 -5.19 -7.38 -12.55
N LYS A 73 -6.20 -7.93 -13.24
CA LYS A 73 -6.55 -7.55 -14.60
C LYS A 73 -6.74 -6.03 -14.57
N THR A 74 -5.91 -5.29 -15.30
CA THR A 74 -6.15 -3.87 -15.57
C THR A 74 -7.40 -3.78 -16.43
N ASN A 75 -8.59 -3.79 -15.83
CA ASN A 75 -9.79 -3.37 -16.54
C ASN A 75 -9.79 -1.85 -16.58
N GLY A 76 -9.14 -1.29 -17.58
CA GLY A 76 -9.30 0.10 -17.98
C GLY A 76 -10.72 0.32 -18.47
N LYS A 77 -11.68 0.48 -17.55
CA LYS A 77 -12.97 1.10 -17.89
C LYS A 77 -12.78 2.62 -17.80
N ARG A 78 -12.37 3.21 -18.92
CA ARG A 78 -12.60 4.64 -19.22
C ARG A 78 -14.03 4.74 -19.75
N PRO A 79 -14.98 5.36 -19.03
CA PRO A 79 -16.26 5.71 -19.62
C PRO A 79 -16.08 6.93 -20.54
N ASN A 80 -16.61 6.84 -21.75
CA ASN A 80 -17.43 7.91 -22.31
C ASN A 80 -18.80 7.29 -22.64
#